data_AF-A0A530AS08-F1
#
_entry.id   AF-A0A530AS08-F1
#
_cell.length_a   1.000
_cell.length_b   1.000
_cell.length_c   1.000
_cell.angle_alpha   90.00
_cell.angle_beta   90.00
_cell.angle_gamma   90.00
#
_symmetry.space_group_name_H-M   'P 1'
#
loop_
_entity.id
_entity.type
_entity.pdbx_description
1 polymer ?
#
loop_
_entity_poly.entity_id
_entity_poly.type
_entity_poly.pdbx_seq_one_letter_code
_entity_poly.pdbx_strand_id
1 'polypeptide(L)' 'PDPAIRTRNGDERNIVPFKVCGATCDSVDILSRPFWLPETVDTGDWIEIGHIGAYSLSLRTRFNGFYPDTFVEVTTPAD' A
#
# COMPACT_ATOMS: atom_id res chain seq x y z
N PRO A 1 -6.05 13.13 -0.20
CA PRO A 1 -5.32 14.13 0.61
C PRO A 1 -6.29 14.83 1.56
N ASP A 2 -6.14 14.58 2.87
CA ASP A 2 -6.91 15.32 3.87
C ASP A 2 -6.44 16.80 3.88
N PRO A 3 -7.31 17.76 3.52
CA PRO A 3 -6.95 19.18 3.47
C PRO A 3 -6.56 19.76 4.85
N ALA A 4 -6.81 19.04 5.94
CA ALA A 4 -6.39 19.44 7.28
C ALA A 4 -4.89 19.23 7.55
N ILE A 5 -4.19 18.40 6.77
CA ILE A 5 -2.77 18.10 6.99
C ILE A 5 -1.91 19.21 6.39
N ARG A 6 -1.34 20.05 7.26
CA ARG A 6 -0.46 21.18 6.87
C ARG A 6 1.03 20.82 6.84
N THR A 7 1.42 19.80 7.60
CA THR A 7 2.80 19.34 7.76
C THR A 7 2.78 17.85 8.05
N ARG A 8 3.72 17.08 7.47
CA ARG A 8 3.89 15.65 7.80
C ARG A 8 4.47 15.48 9.20
N ASN A 9 4.10 14.41 9.87
CA ASN A 9 4.69 14.02 11.15
C ASN A 9 6.02 13.28 10.95
N GLY A 10 6.93 13.31 11.91
CA GLY A 10 8.14 12.47 11.91
C GLY A 10 9.32 12.94 11.04
N ASP A 11 10.36 12.10 10.95
CA ASP A 11 11.56 12.32 10.12
C ASP A 11 11.62 11.29 8.97
N GLU A 12 11.83 11.78 7.74
CA GLU A 12 11.92 10.94 6.53
C GLU A 12 13.07 9.92 6.58
N ARG A 13 14.13 10.23 7.33
CA ARG A 13 15.34 9.40 7.46
C ARG A 13 15.14 8.28 8.47
N ASN A 14 14.14 8.40 9.33
CA ASN A 14 13.83 7.41 10.33
C ASN A 14 12.92 6.33 9.73
N ILE A 15 13.45 5.12 9.57
CA ILE A 15 12.69 3.98 9.04
C ILE A 15 12.16 3.16 10.21
N VAL A 16 10.83 3.04 10.29
CA VAL A 16 10.14 2.38 11.39
C VAL A 16 9.24 1.24 10.88
N PRO A 17 8.92 0.24 11.72
CA PRO A 17 8.10 -0.88 11.28
C PRO A 17 6.61 -0.52 11.31
N PHE A 18 5.93 -0.74 10.18
CA PHE A 18 4.47 -0.62 10.02
C PHE A 18 3.81 -1.99 9.85
N LYS A 19 2.56 -2.08 10.29
CA LYS A 19 1.67 -3.18 9.96
C LYS A 19 0.77 -2.75 8.80
N VAL A 20 0.80 -3.51 7.71
CA VAL A 20 -0.04 -3.25 6.54
C VAL A 20 -1.32 -4.08 6.66
N CYS A 21 -2.43 -3.40 6.89
CA CYS A 21 -3.78 -3.98 6.86
C CYS A 21 -4.38 -3.76 5.46
N GLY A 22 -5.08 -4.77 4.96
CA GLY A 22 -5.85 -4.65 3.72
C GLY A 22 -7.11 -3.82 3.90
N ALA A 23 -7.86 -3.66 2.80
CA ALA A 23 -9.03 -2.78 2.77
C ALA A 23 -10.28 -3.44 3.37
N THR A 24 -10.26 -4.75 3.63
CA THR A 24 -11.45 -5.46 4.09
C THR A 24 -11.69 -5.22 5.58
N CYS A 25 -12.90 -5.54 6.05
CA CYS A 25 -13.26 -5.42 7.46
C CYS A 25 -12.83 -6.65 8.28
N ASP A 26 -12.04 -7.56 7.69
CA ASP A 26 -11.59 -8.75 8.37
C ASP A 26 -10.29 -8.47 9.14
N SER A 27 -10.27 -8.84 10.42
CA SER A 27 -9.10 -8.67 11.28
C SER A 27 -7.88 -9.51 10.84
N VAL A 28 -8.06 -10.51 9.99
CA VAL A 28 -6.96 -11.31 9.45
C VAL A 28 -6.41 -10.78 8.13
N ASP A 29 -7.01 -9.75 7.55
CA ASP A 29 -6.55 -9.11 6.31
C ASP A 29 -5.35 -8.21 6.60
N ILE A 30 -4.23 -8.83 6.98
CA ILE A 30 -3.01 -8.19 7.45
C ILE A 30 -1.82 -8.93 6.86
N LEU A 31 -0.87 -8.19 6.29
CA LEU A 31 0.39 -8.78 5.83
C LEU A 31 1.23 -9.24 7.03
N SER A 32 1.74 -10.46 6.94
CA SER A 32 2.37 -11.15 8.08
C SER A 32 3.72 -10.59 8.53
N ARG A 33 4.36 -9.77 7.70
CA ARG A 33 5.68 -9.17 7.98
C ARG A 33 5.56 -7.66 8.14
N PRO A 34 6.36 -7.05 9.04
CA PRO A 34 6.43 -5.61 9.14
C PRO A 34 6.96 -5.00 7.84
N PHE A 35 6.34 -3.92 7.40
CA PHE A 35 6.85 -3.08 6.32
C PHE A 35 7.68 -1.96 6.92
N TRP A 36 8.92 -1.84 6.45
CA TRP A 36 9.83 -0.78 6.88
C TRP A 36 9.59 0.44 6.00
N LEU A 37 9.05 1.50 6.58
CA LEU A 37 8.70 2.73 5.87
C LEU A 37 9.22 3.95 6.64
N PRO A 38 9.42 5.10 5.97
CA PRO A 38 9.70 6.36 6.64
C PRO A 38 8.64 6.70 7.69
N GLU A 39 9.06 7.31 8.80
CA GLU A 39 8.16 7.77 9.87
C GLU A 39 7.13 8.80 9.36
N THR A 40 7.44 9.45 8.23
CA THR A 40 6.61 10.47 7.58
C THR A 40 5.46 9.93 6.72
N VAL A 41 5.26 8.61 6.64
CA VAL A 41 4.13 8.02 5.93
C VAL A 41 2.81 8.46 6.56
N ASP A 42 1.91 8.97 5.73
CA ASP A 42 0.61 9.49 6.16
C ASP A 42 -0.51 9.20 5.14
N THR A 43 -1.74 9.54 5.50
CA THR A 43 -2.93 9.32 4.69
C THR A 43 -2.82 10.01 3.32
N GLY A 44 -2.99 9.21 2.28
CA GLY A 44 -2.93 9.68 0.89
C GLY A 44 -1.58 9.45 0.22
N ASP A 45 -0.58 8.93 0.95
CA ASP A 45 0.63 8.41 0.34
C ASP A 45 0.37 7.11 -0.41
N TRP A 46 1.20 6.87 -1.43
CA TRP A 46 1.16 5.65 -2.21
C TRP A 46 2.21 4.68 -1.68
N ILE A 47 1.81 3.42 -1.49
CA ILE A 47 2.70 2.32 -1.12
C ILE A 47 2.81 1.40 -2.33
N GLU A 48 4.02 1.27 -2.86
CA GLU A 48 4.32 0.30 -3.91
C GLU A 48 4.70 -1.05 -3.29
N ILE A 49 4.08 -2.13 -3.78
CA ILE A 49 4.44 -3.50 -3.43
C ILE A 49 4.99 -4.18 -4.68
N GLY A 50 6.30 -4.42 -4.70
CA GLY A 50 6.98 -5.11 -5.79
C GLY A 50 6.66 -6.61 -5.86
N HIS A 51 7.08 -7.24 -6.96
CA HIS A 51 6.96 -8.68 -7.20
C HIS A 51 5.53 -9.25 -7.15
N ILE A 52 4.53 -8.42 -7.48
CA ILE A 52 3.12 -8.80 -7.57
C ILE A 52 2.70 -9.26 -8.97
N GLY A 53 3.60 -9.81 -9.78
CA GLY A 53 3.28 -10.21 -11.17
C GLY A 53 2.59 -11.57 -11.28
N ALA A 54 3.00 -12.55 -10.48
CA ALA A 54 2.47 -13.90 -10.49
C ALA A 54 1.63 -14.19 -9.25
N TYR A 55 0.51 -14.90 -9.42
CA TYR A 55 -0.37 -15.39 -8.34
C TYR A 55 -0.98 -14.34 -7.41
N SER A 56 -0.79 -13.05 -7.67
CA SER A 56 -1.46 -11.95 -6.99
C SER A 56 -2.87 -11.76 -7.56
N LEU A 57 -2.92 -11.38 -8.84
CA LEU A 57 -4.12 -10.96 -9.53
C LEU A 57 -5.07 -12.13 -9.81
N SER A 58 -4.51 -13.31 -10.10
CA SER A 58 -5.27 -14.52 -10.36
C SER A 58 -5.97 -15.08 -9.11
N LEU A 59 -5.52 -14.71 -7.91
CA LEU A 59 -6.09 -15.15 -6.64
C LEU A 59 -6.97 -14.09 -5.96
N ARG A 60 -7.17 -12.93 -6.59
CA ARG A 60 -8.00 -11.85 -6.02
C ARG A 60 -9.47 -12.26 -5.93
N THR A 61 -10.13 -11.83 -4.87
CA THR A 61 -11.56 -12.09 -4.65
C THR A 61 -12.37 -10.79 -4.72
N ARG A 62 -13.70 -10.91 -4.70
CA ARG A 62 -14.64 -9.78 -4.59
C ARG A 62 -15.13 -9.56 -3.15
N PHE A 63 -14.35 -10.01 -2.17
CA PHE A 63 -14.74 -9.93 -0.76
C PHE A 63 -14.91 -8.48 -0.31
N ASN A 64 -15.95 -8.20 0.49
CA ASN A 64 -16.40 -6.85 0.85
C ASN A 64 -16.62 -5.88 -0.33
N GLY A 65 -16.81 -6.40 -1.54
CA GLY A 65 -17.00 -5.58 -2.74
C GLY A 65 -15.71 -4.93 -3.28
N PHE A 66 -14.56 -5.20 -2.67
CA PHE A 66 -13.28 -4.74 -3.20
C PHE A 66 -12.88 -5.62 -4.39
N TYR A 67 -12.65 -5.01 -5.54
CA TYR A 67 -12.14 -5.69 -6.73
C TYR A 67 -11.26 -4.71 -7.54
N PRO A 68 -9.94 -4.68 -7.29
CA PRO A 68 -9.05 -3.83 -8.08
C PRO A 68 -9.04 -4.33 -9.52
N ASP A 69 -9.44 -3.45 -10.43
CA ASP A 69 -9.56 -3.72 -11.87
C ASP A 69 -8.95 -2.62 -12.75
N THR A 70 -8.22 -1.70 -12.11
CA THR A 70 -7.42 -0.70 -12.82
C THR A 70 -6.07 -1.31 -13.15
N PHE A 71 -5.76 -1.39 -14.45
CA PHE A 71 -4.48 -1.87 -14.96
C PHE A 71 -3.81 -0.76 -15.75
N VAL A 72 -2.51 -0.64 -15.56
CA VAL A 72 -1.65 0.25 -16.34
C VAL A 72 -0.51 -0.59 -16.86
N GLU A 73 -0.34 -0.62 -18.18
CA GLU A 73 0.81 -1.23 -18.81
C GLU A 73 1.88 -0.16 -19.03
N VAL A 74 3.09 -0.43 -18.55
CA VAL A 74 4.25 0.44 -18.76
C VAL A 74 5.12 -0.22 -19.82
N THR A 75 5.08 0.32 -21.04
CA THR A 75 5.77 -0.26 -22.21
C THR A 75 7.24 0.11 -22.32
N THR A 76 7.67 1.14 -21.58
CA THR A 76 9.05 1.62 -21.56
C THR A 76 9.44 1.91 -20.11
N PRO A 77 10.56 1.37 -19.59
CA PRO A 77 11.05 1.72 -18.26
C PRO A 77 11.30 3.23 -18.17
N ALA A 78 11.06 3.83 -17.01
CA ALA A 78 11.58 5.17 -16.74
C ALA A 78 13.12 5.10 -16.67
N ASP A 79 13.78 6.06 -17.31
CA ASP A 79 15.26 6.18 -17.37
C ASP A 79 15.92 6.26 -15.99
#